data_AF-A0A7S4HFH6-F1
#
_entry.id   AF-A0A7S4HFH6-F1
#
_cell.length_a   1.000
_cell.length_b   1.000
_cell.length_c   1.000
_cell.angle_alpha   90.00
_cell.angle_beta   90.00
_cell.angle_gamma   90.00
#
_symmetry.space_group_name_H-M   'P 1'
#
loop_
_entity.id
_entity.type
_entity.pdbx_description
1 polymer ?
#
loop_
_entity_poly.entity_id
_entity_poly.type
_entity_poly.pdbx_seq_one_letter_code
_entity_poly.pdbx_strand_id
1 'polypeptide(L)'
;MARLAALLVAICASCASGYQLSVQPAVGRCRSATAPSMMAGKGFGKAPPAPPPKAKKPKSAGTVKRDAAGAAMDELTASGSPEYTVLIRTVGADGKAGNWMPVGGIAVPRSSSEDMALSMAIFNNEDDLLKGAFRNFPALKKSEDKFEYGYRLKEFPDDPVKLATKEATEQPSNPIMQWFNALDNPLNK
;
A
#
# COMPACT_ATOMS: atom_id res chain seq x y z
N MET A 1 -17.72 -33.39 -51.51
CA MET A 1 -16.47 -34.13 -51.21
C MET A 1 -15.30 -33.37 -51.83
N ALA A 2 -14.29 -33.05 -51.01
CA ALA A 2 -12.92 -32.67 -51.34
C ALA A 2 -12.64 -31.32 -52.06
N ARG A 3 -12.10 -30.36 -51.28
CA ARG A 3 -10.93 -29.53 -51.62
C ARG A 3 -10.12 -29.35 -50.31
N LEU A 4 -9.12 -30.20 -50.04
CA LEU A 4 -7.67 -29.94 -50.20
C LEU A 4 -7.30 -28.45 -50.05
N ALA A 5 -6.73 -28.01 -48.92
CA ALA A 5 -5.33 -28.17 -48.47
C ALA A 5 -4.38 -27.10 -49.06
N ALA A 6 -3.90 -26.19 -48.20
CA ALA A 6 -2.58 -25.53 -48.22
C ALA A 6 -2.54 -24.56 -47.01
N LEU A 7 -1.78 -24.75 -45.92
CA LEU A 7 -0.32 -24.92 -45.76
C LEU A 7 0.44 -23.56 -45.70
N LEU A 8 1.00 -23.31 -44.51
CA LEU A 8 2.30 -22.68 -44.18
C LEU A 8 2.53 -21.13 -44.22
N VAL A 9 3.10 -20.70 -43.08
CA VAL A 9 4.31 -19.87 -42.90
C VAL A 9 4.15 -18.36 -42.70
N ALA A 10 4.29 -18.02 -41.42
CA ALA A 10 5.20 -17.04 -40.83
C ALA A 10 5.56 -15.78 -41.64
N ILE A 11 5.17 -14.63 -41.08
CA ILE A 11 5.93 -13.38 -41.20
C ILE A 11 6.39 -13.02 -39.79
N CYS A 12 7.65 -13.37 -39.53
CA CYS A 12 8.47 -12.81 -38.47
C CYS A 12 9.24 -11.64 -39.10
N ALA A 13 9.08 -10.41 -38.58
CA ALA A 13 10.09 -9.36 -38.71
C ALA A 13 9.73 -8.12 -37.87
N SER A 14 10.45 -7.96 -36.77
CA SER A 14 11.30 -6.77 -36.55
C SER A 14 10.61 -5.41 -36.38
N CYS A 15 10.33 -5.06 -35.13
CA CYS A 15 10.58 -3.70 -34.62
C CYS A 15 11.04 -3.80 -33.16
N ALA A 16 12.28 -4.25 -32.99
CA ALA A 16 13.03 -4.06 -31.75
C ALA A 16 13.35 -2.55 -31.64
N SER A 17 12.44 -1.79 -31.04
CA SER A 17 12.74 -0.42 -30.64
C SER A 17 13.53 -0.48 -29.35
N GLY A 18 14.86 -0.35 -29.50
CA GLY A 18 15.81 -0.33 -28.41
C GLY A 18 15.58 0.88 -27.52
N TYR A 19 14.92 0.67 -26.38
CA TYR A 19 15.02 1.59 -25.26
C TYR A 19 16.32 1.30 -24.53
N GLN A 20 17.33 2.14 -24.80
CA GLN A 20 18.55 2.19 -24.02
C GLN A 20 18.21 2.56 -22.58
N LEU A 21 18.34 1.60 -21.66
CA LEU A 21 18.45 1.88 -20.23
C LEU A 21 19.77 2.61 -20.00
N SER A 22 19.72 3.94 -19.97
CA SER A 22 20.80 4.74 -19.41
C SER A 22 20.87 4.44 -17.91
N VAL A 23 21.74 3.52 -17.52
CA VAL A 23 22.18 3.34 -16.14
C VAL A 23 22.95 4.60 -15.77
N GLN A 24 22.27 5.56 -15.15
CA GLN A 24 22.97 6.60 -14.41
C GLN A 24 23.48 5.96 -13.11
N PRO A 25 24.78 5.90 -12.84
CA PRO A 25 25.24 5.64 -11.49
C PRO A 25 24.77 6.81 -10.64
N ALA A 26 23.83 6.55 -9.73
CA ALA A 26 23.53 7.43 -8.63
C ALA A 26 24.78 7.50 -7.75
N VAL A 27 25.74 8.34 -8.13
CA VAL A 27 26.73 8.88 -7.20
C VAL A 27 25.95 9.54 -6.10
N GLY A 28 25.86 8.84 -4.97
CA GLY A 28 25.36 9.38 -3.72
C GLY A 28 26.14 10.64 -3.38
N ARG A 29 25.58 11.80 -3.70
CA ARG A 29 25.96 13.03 -3.00
C ARG A 29 25.45 12.88 -1.58
N CYS A 30 26.28 12.28 -0.73
CA CYS A 30 26.32 12.65 0.67
C CYS A 30 26.54 14.16 0.69
N ARG A 31 25.47 14.93 0.84
CA ARG A 31 25.57 16.28 1.38
C ARG A 31 25.99 16.09 2.84
N SER A 32 27.29 15.89 3.05
CA SER A 32 27.92 16.29 4.30
C SER A 32 27.50 17.74 4.49
N ALA A 33 26.63 17.99 5.46
CA ALA A 33 26.39 19.34 5.91
C ALA A 33 27.77 19.92 6.21
N THR A 34 28.19 20.88 5.39
CA THR A 34 29.33 21.72 5.70
C THR A 34 28.91 22.44 6.97
N ALA A 35 29.29 21.89 8.12
CA ALA A 35 29.31 22.65 9.35
C ALA A 35 30.08 23.94 9.03
N PRO A 36 29.61 25.11 9.45
CA PRO A 36 30.46 26.29 9.37
C PRO A 36 31.73 25.93 10.15
N SER A 37 32.85 25.88 9.42
CA SER A 37 34.19 25.91 9.97
C SER A 37 34.30 27.22 10.74
N MET A 38 33.81 27.21 11.98
CA MET A 38 34.14 28.24 12.94
C MET A 38 35.63 28.11 13.17
N MET A 39 36.35 29.05 12.57
CA MET A 39 37.76 29.33 12.82
C MET A 39 38.10 28.96 14.26
N ALA A 40 39.01 28.00 14.42
CA ALA A 40 39.56 27.62 15.70
C ALA A 40 40.38 28.79 16.26
N GLY A 41 39.69 29.78 16.83
CA GLY A 41 40.25 30.78 17.71
C GLY A 41 40.59 30.10 19.03
N LYS A 42 41.88 29.83 19.22
CA LYS A 42 42.46 29.36 20.48
C LYS A 42 42.23 30.43 21.56
N GLY A 43 41.11 30.34 22.28
CA GLY A 43 40.82 31.13 23.46
C GLY A 43 40.21 30.22 24.53
N PHE A 44 40.82 30.19 25.71
CA PHE A 44 40.41 29.38 26.87
C PHE A 44 39.10 29.90 27.51
N GLY A 45 38.00 29.91 26.76
CA GLY A 45 36.65 30.14 27.26
C GLY A 45 35.92 28.82 27.47
N LYS A 46 35.29 28.62 28.64
CA LYS A 46 34.46 27.44 28.92
C LYS A 46 33.47 27.20 27.78
N ALA A 47 33.44 25.97 27.26
CA ALA A 47 32.43 25.54 26.31
C ALA A 47 31.04 25.85 26.86
N PRO A 48 30.14 26.50 26.09
CA PRO A 48 28.77 26.71 26.54
C PRO A 48 28.14 25.35 26.87
N PRO A 49 27.38 25.24 27.97
CA PRO A 49 26.78 23.97 28.37
C PRO A 49 25.92 23.44 27.23
N ALA A 50 26.06 22.14 26.95
CA ALA A 50 25.26 21.47 25.94
C ALA A 50 23.77 21.76 26.19
N PRO A 51 22.99 22.07 25.13
CA PRO A 51 21.57 22.33 25.29
C PRO A 51 20.90 21.12 25.97
N PRO A 52 19.97 21.35 26.92
CA PRO A 52 19.34 20.26 27.64
C PRO A 52 18.69 19.28 26.64
N PRO A 53 18.71 17.97 26.93
CA PRO A 53 18.09 16.98 26.06
C PRO A 53 16.63 17.37 25.86
N LYS A 54 16.26 17.69 24.61
CA LYS A 54 14.88 18.03 24.26
C LYS A 54 14.00 16.87 24.69
N ALA A 55 13.10 17.11 25.65
CA ALA A 55 12.14 16.13 26.10
C ALA A 55 11.43 15.51 24.89
N LYS A 56 11.42 14.17 24.82
CA LYS A 56 10.78 13.44 23.72
C LYS A 56 9.31 13.87 23.68
N LYS A 57 8.92 14.61 22.65
CA LYS A 57 7.52 15.04 22.48
C LYS A 57 6.63 13.78 22.46
N PRO A 58 5.49 13.79 23.14
CA PRO A 58 4.57 12.65 23.09
C PRO A 58 4.17 12.37 21.64
N LYS A 59 4.02 11.08 21.31
CA LYS A 59 3.62 10.65 19.96
C LYS A 59 2.29 11.31 19.60
N SER A 60 2.17 11.81 18.37
CA SER A 60 0.91 12.35 17.88
C SER A 60 -0.15 11.24 17.77
N ALA A 61 -1.43 11.59 17.92
CA ALA A 61 -2.53 10.62 17.81
C ALA A 61 -2.50 9.83 16.48
N GLY A 62 -2.11 10.49 15.38
CA GLY A 62 -1.95 9.82 14.07
C GLY A 62 -0.74 8.87 14.01
N THR A 63 0.32 9.15 14.76
CA THR A 63 1.44 8.21 14.92
C THR A 63 1.01 6.98 15.71
N VAL A 64 0.24 7.16 16.79
CA VAL A 64 -0.24 6.04 17.62
C VAL A 64 -1.14 5.10 16.80
N LYS A 65 -2.08 5.64 16.01
CA LYS A 65 -2.95 4.83 15.15
C LYS A 65 -2.17 4.04 14.09
N ARG A 66 -1.18 4.68 13.45
CA ARG A 66 -0.33 4.01 12.45
C ARG A 66 0.54 2.92 13.08
N ASP A 67 1.14 3.20 14.24
CA ASP A 67 1.96 2.23 14.97
C ASP A 67 1.11 1.02 15.41
N ALA A 68 -0.12 1.25 15.87
CA ALA A 68 -1.06 0.19 16.24
C ALA A 68 -1.50 -0.65 15.03
N ALA A 69 -1.83 -0.01 13.91
CA ALA A 69 -2.18 -0.70 12.66
C ALA A 69 -1.00 -1.52 12.11
N GLY A 70 0.22 -0.99 12.20
CA GLY A 70 1.44 -1.71 11.83
C GLY A 70 1.66 -2.94 12.71
N ALA A 71 1.52 -2.79 14.04
CA ALA A 71 1.64 -3.90 14.97
C ALA A 71 0.59 -5.01 14.71
N ALA A 72 -0.66 -4.64 14.45
CA ALA A 72 -1.73 -5.59 14.13
C ALA A 72 -1.44 -6.34 12.80
N MET A 73 -0.90 -5.65 11.80
CA MET A 73 -0.49 -6.27 10.55
C MET A 73 0.70 -7.23 10.72
N ASP A 74 1.69 -6.83 11.51
CA ASP A 74 2.87 -7.66 11.82
C ASP A 74 2.47 -8.92 12.59
N GLU A 75 1.53 -8.81 13.54
CA GLU A 75 0.98 -9.94 14.28
C GLU A 75 0.24 -10.94 13.38
N LEU A 76 -0.58 -10.44 12.46
CA LEU A 76 -1.29 -11.28 11.49
C LEU A 76 -0.34 -11.95 10.49
N THR A 77 0.71 -11.24 10.08
CA THR A 77 1.74 -11.82 9.22
C THR A 77 2.52 -12.90 9.96
N ALA A 78 2.84 -12.67 11.24
CA ALA A 78 3.50 -13.65 12.10
C ALA A 78 2.63 -14.90 12.36
N SER A 79 1.30 -14.77 12.38
CA SER A 79 0.37 -15.89 12.50
C SER A 79 0.17 -16.66 11.17
N GLY A 80 0.80 -16.23 10.08
CA GLY A 80 0.68 -16.86 8.76
C GLY A 80 -0.60 -16.49 8.02
N SER A 81 -1.15 -15.31 8.32
CA SER A 81 -2.29 -14.75 7.58
C SER A 81 -1.81 -14.15 6.25
N PRO A 82 -2.54 -14.35 5.14
CA PRO A 82 -2.20 -13.81 3.84
C PRO A 82 -2.27 -12.29 3.82
N GLU A 83 -1.32 -11.68 3.10
CA GLU A 83 -1.26 -10.24 2.88
C GLU A 83 -1.84 -9.91 1.49
N TYR A 84 -2.82 -9.03 1.47
CA TYR A 84 -3.47 -8.55 0.25
C TYR A 84 -3.01 -7.12 -0.06
N THR A 85 -2.74 -6.84 -1.33
CA THR A 85 -2.58 -5.48 -1.83
C THR A 85 -3.95 -4.94 -2.24
N VAL A 86 -4.33 -3.80 -1.66
CA VAL A 86 -5.53 -3.05 -2.03
C VAL A 86 -5.19 -2.09 -3.17
N LEU A 87 -6.00 -2.13 -4.22
CA LEU A 87 -5.91 -1.26 -5.38
C LEU A 87 -7.15 -0.39 -5.47
N ILE A 88 -6.97 0.83 -5.94
CA ILE A 88 -8.05 1.76 -6.25
C ILE A 88 -8.05 2.05 -7.74
N ARG A 89 -9.25 2.21 -8.31
CA ARG A 89 -9.43 2.80 -9.64
C ARG A 89 -10.51 3.87 -9.57
N THR A 90 -10.37 4.90 -10.39
CA THR A 90 -11.45 5.85 -10.63
C THR A 90 -12.36 5.31 -11.73
N VAL A 91 -13.67 5.47 -11.55
CA VAL A 91 -14.66 5.20 -12.58
C VAL A 91 -15.31 6.53 -12.93
N GLY A 92 -14.97 7.03 -14.12
CA GLY A 92 -15.59 8.23 -14.65
C GLY A 92 -17.08 8.02 -14.92
N ALA A 93 -17.83 9.11 -15.06
CA ALA A 93 -19.27 9.08 -15.35
C ALA A 93 -19.63 8.28 -16.62
N ASP A 94 -18.69 8.14 -17.54
CA ASP A 94 -18.84 7.37 -18.80
C ASP A 94 -18.66 5.85 -18.62
N GLY A 95 -18.51 5.36 -17.39
CA GLY A 95 -18.25 3.95 -17.09
C GLY A 95 -16.85 3.46 -17.48
N LYS A 96 -15.97 4.38 -17.92
CA LYS A 96 -14.57 4.07 -18.23
C LYS A 96 -13.78 3.96 -16.93
N ALA A 97 -13.37 2.73 -16.62
CA ALA A 97 -12.47 2.43 -15.51
C ALA A 97 -11.04 2.91 -15.84
N GLY A 98 -10.47 3.68 -14.92
CA GLY A 98 -9.05 4.06 -14.95
C GLY A 98 -8.11 2.91 -14.62
N ASN A 99 -6.81 3.20 -14.63
CA ASN A 99 -5.78 2.24 -14.26
C ASN A 99 -5.82 1.92 -12.76
N TRP A 100 -5.53 0.66 -12.41
CA TRP A 100 -5.39 0.23 -11.03
C TRP A 100 -4.16 0.84 -10.38
N MET A 101 -4.35 1.48 -9.22
CA MET A 101 -3.29 2.09 -8.44
C MET A 101 -3.21 1.42 -7.06
N PRO A 102 -2.03 0.94 -6.63
CA PRO A 102 -1.88 0.32 -5.31
C PRO A 102 -1.93 1.39 -4.22
N VAL A 103 -2.84 1.24 -3.26
CA VAL A 103 -3.04 2.21 -2.17
C VAL A 103 -2.45 1.76 -0.84
N GLY A 104 -2.40 0.44 -0.60
CA GLY A 104 -1.89 -0.12 0.64
C GLY A 104 -1.97 -1.64 0.67
N GLY A 105 -1.49 -2.22 1.77
CA GLY A 105 -1.60 -3.64 2.06
C GLY A 105 -2.47 -3.87 3.30
N ILE A 106 -3.16 -5.01 3.34
CA ILE A 106 -3.95 -5.44 4.49
C ILE A 106 -3.76 -6.93 4.70
N ALA A 107 -3.52 -7.33 5.96
CA ALA A 107 -3.49 -8.73 6.34
C ALA A 107 -4.86 -9.13 6.88
N VAL A 108 -5.40 -10.24 6.41
CA VAL A 108 -6.70 -10.77 6.86
C VAL A 108 -6.53 -12.24 7.23
N PRO A 109 -7.01 -12.69 8.39
CA PRO A 109 -6.90 -14.10 8.77
C PRO A 109 -7.70 -14.99 7.82
N ARG A 110 -7.15 -16.17 7.51
CA ARG A 110 -7.81 -17.19 6.70
C ARG A 110 -9.04 -17.73 7.43
N SER A 111 -10.20 -17.23 7.05
CA SER A 111 -11.51 -17.70 7.50
C SER A 111 -12.31 -18.16 6.28
N SER A 112 -13.40 -18.89 6.47
CA SER A 112 -14.24 -19.36 5.35
C SER A 112 -14.79 -18.25 4.44
N SER A 113 -14.73 -17.00 4.87
CA SER A 113 -15.27 -15.82 4.17
C SER A 113 -14.20 -14.73 3.99
N GLU A 114 -13.05 -15.08 3.39
CA GLU A 114 -11.92 -14.16 3.13
C GLU A 114 -12.36 -12.92 2.34
N ASP A 115 -13.10 -13.11 1.25
CA ASP A 115 -13.53 -12.02 0.37
C ASP A 115 -14.47 -11.01 1.09
N MET A 116 -15.33 -11.50 2.00
CA MET A 116 -16.21 -10.66 2.82
C MET A 116 -15.42 -9.90 3.89
N ALA A 117 -14.57 -10.60 4.63
CA ALA A 117 -13.74 -10.00 5.68
C ALA A 117 -12.84 -8.91 5.09
N LEU A 118 -12.27 -9.16 3.91
CA LEU A 118 -11.43 -8.21 3.20
C LEU A 118 -12.22 -7.00 2.69
N SER A 119 -13.39 -7.22 2.09
CA SER A 119 -14.27 -6.12 1.66
C SER A 119 -14.64 -5.21 2.83
N MET A 120 -15.05 -5.78 3.96
CA MET A 120 -15.36 -5.03 5.17
C MET A 120 -14.13 -4.27 5.71
N ALA A 121 -12.96 -4.91 5.74
CA ALA A 121 -11.75 -4.30 6.27
C ALA A 121 -11.24 -3.14 5.39
N ILE A 122 -11.47 -3.20 4.07
CA ILE A 122 -11.20 -2.09 3.14
C ILE A 122 -12.12 -0.91 3.44
N PHE A 123 -13.44 -1.13 3.56
CA PHE A 123 -14.40 -0.04 3.81
C PHE A 123 -14.27 0.57 5.22
N ASN A 124 -13.94 -0.23 6.23
CA ASN A 124 -13.70 0.28 7.59
C ASN A 124 -12.47 1.19 7.69
N ASN A 125 -11.46 0.97 6.84
CA ASN A 125 -10.21 1.74 6.82
C ASN A 125 -10.10 2.66 5.59
N GLU A 126 -11.23 2.96 4.94
CA GLU A 126 -11.28 3.72 3.67
C GLU A 126 -10.58 5.09 3.81
N ASP A 127 -10.81 5.80 4.91
CA ASP A 127 -10.21 7.12 5.15
C ASP A 127 -8.68 7.08 5.18
N ASP A 128 -8.09 6.06 5.79
CA ASP A 128 -6.64 5.95 5.93
C ASP A 128 -6.01 5.44 4.62
N LEU A 129 -6.70 4.57 3.90
CA LEU A 129 -6.33 4.16 2.53
C LEU A 129 -6.39 5.34 1.56
N LEU A 130 -7.43 6.17 1.62
CA LEU A 130 -7.58 7.37 0.80
C LEU A 130 -6.50 8.41 1.13
N LYS A 131 -6.20 8.65 2.41
CA LYS A 131 -5.08 9.53 2.81
C LYS A 131 -3.75 9.05 2.22
N GLY A 132 -3.50 7.74 2.24
CA GLY A 132 -2.34 7.12 1.61
C GLY A 132 -2.33 7.29 0.09
N ALA A 133 -3.45 6.98 -0.56
CA ALA A 133 -3.67 7.12 -2.00
C ALA A 133 -3.42 8.55 -2.47
N PHE A 134 -4.00 9.52 -1.78
CA PHE A 134 -3.89 10.95 -2.03
C PHE A 134 -2.49 11.52 -1.80
N ARG A 135 -1.68 10.87 -0.95
CA ARG A 135 -0.27 11.21 -0.78
C ARG A 135 0.58 10.70 -1.94
N ASN A 136 0.31 9.48 -2.41
CA ASN A 136 1.08 8.83 -3.46
C ASN A 136 0.66 9.32 -4.86
N PHE A 137 -0.64 9.58 -5.04
CA PHE A 137 -1.28 9.95 -6.30
C PHE A 137 -2.10 11.23 -6.10
N PRO A 138 -1.49 12.42 -6.14
CA PRO A 138 -2.20 13.69 -5.98
C PRO A 138 -3.21 13.97 -7.10
N ALA A 139 -3.12 13.26 -8.22
CA ALA A 139 -4.10 13.32 -9.31
C ALA A 139 -5.50 12.88 -8.85
N LEU A 140 -5.59 11.93 -7.91
CA LEU A 140 -6.86 11.40 -7.40
C LEU A 140 -7.62 12.40 -6.51
N LYS A 141 -6.93 13.39 -5.94
CA LYS A 141 -7.59 14.45 -5.17
C LYS A 141 -8.41 15.40 -6.04
N LYS A 142 -8.11 15.46 -7.34
CA LYS A 142 -8.71 16.42 -8.27
C LYS A 142 -9.90 15.83 -9.02
N SER A 143 -9.99 14.50 -9.07
CA SER A 143 -11.11 13.78 -9.65
C SER A 143 -12.20 13.58 -8.59
N GLU A 144 -13.40 14.10 -8.83
CA GLU A 144 -14.62 13.78 -8.05
C GLU A 144 -15.25 12.44 -8.50
N ASP A 145 -14.45 11.57 -9.12
CA ASP A 145 -14.92 10.32 -9.69
C ASP A 145 -15.25 9.29 -8.60
N LYS A 146 -16.16 8.37 -8.92
CA LYS A 146 -16.49 7.24 -8.03
C LYS A 146 -15.26 6.32 -7.93
N PHE A 147 -14.85 6.00 -6.71
CA PHE A 147 -13.76 5.06 -6.47
C PHE A 147 -14.28 3.64 -6.36
N GLU A 148 -13.61 2.73 -7.05
CA GLU A 148 -13.80 1.30 -6.88
C GLU A 148 -12.54 0.68 -6.28
N TYR A 149 -12.76 -0.25 -5.36
CA TYR A 149 -11.70 -0.95 -4.66
C TYR A 149 -11.57 -2.37 -5.23
N GLY A 150 -10.33 -2.75 -5.44
CA GLY A 150 -9.94 -4.10 -5.79
C GLY A 150 -8.87 -4.62 -4.85
N TYR A 151 -8.71 -5.93 -4.79
CA TYR A 151 -7.67 -6.57 -4.00
C TYR A 151 -7.04 -7.73 -4.76
N ARG A 152 -5.79 -8.02 -4.41
CA ARG A 152 -5.02 -9.18 -4.88
C ARG A 152 -4.06 -9.64 -3.79
N LEU A 153 -3.61 -10.89 -3.82
CA LEU A 153 -2.55 -11.33 -2.90
C LEU A 153 -1.24 -10.60 -3.24
N LYS A 154 -0.47 -10.24 -2.21
CA LYS A 154 0.86 -9.64 -2.39
C LYS A 154 1.85 -10.63 -2.99
N GLU A 155 1.70 -11.91 -2.67
CA GLU A 155 2.54 -13.00 -3.19
C GLU A 155 2.29 -13.28 -4.69
N PHE A 156 1.11 -12.92 -5.19
CA PHE A 156 0.70 -13.17 -6.58
C PHE A 156 0.34 -11.86 -7.28
N PRO A 157 1.34 -11.10 -7.76
CA PRO A 157 1.10 -9.83 -8.45
C PRO A 157 0.42 -10.01 -9.83
N ASP A 158 0.52 -11.20 -10.41
CA ASP A 158 -0.02 -11.57 -11.73
C ASP A 158 -1.49 -11.98 -11.69
N ASP A 159 -2.05 -12.22 -10.50
CA ASP A 159 -3.44 -12.63 -10.34
C ASP A 159 -4.42 -11.49 -10.69
N PRO A 160 -5.57 -11.82 -11.31
CA PRO A 160 -6.57 -10.83 -11.66
C PRO A 160 -7.12 -10.13 -10.40
N VAL A 161 -7.24 -8.80 -10.47
CA VAL A 161 -7.76 -7.99 -9.37
C VAL A 161 -9.23 -8.32 -9.13
N LYS A 162 -9.55 -8.81 -7.95
CA LYS A 162 -10.94 -9.05 -7.51
C LYS A 162 -11.56 -7.75 -7.02
N LEU A 163 -12.82 -7.49 -7.38
CA LEU A 163 -13.54 -6.29 -6.95
C LEU A 163 -14.12 -6.49 -5.55
N ALA A 164 -13.97 -5.49 -4.69
CA ALA A 164 -14.66 -5.43 -3.41
C ALA A 164 -16.07 -4.85 -3.61
N THR A 165 -17.11 -5.63 -3.35
CA THR A 165 -18.50 -5.19 -3.45
C THR A 165 -19.02 -4.67 -2.10
N LYS A 166 -19.68 -3.52 -2.12
CA LYS A 166 -20.31 -2.93 -0.92
C LYS A 166 -21.48 -3.77 -0.40
N GLU A 167 -22.12 -4.57 -1.25
CA GLU A 167 -23.26 -5.43 -0.88
C GLU A 167 -22.91 -6.53 0.13
N ALA A 168 -21.62 -6.90 0.25
CA ALA A 168 -21.14 -7.76 1.33
C ALA A 168 -21.19 -7.08 2.73
N THR A 169 -21.48 -5.78 2.79
CA THR A 169 -21.53 -4.97 4.01
C THR A 169 -22.98 -4.74 4.50
N GLU A 170 -23.99 -4.94 3.66
CA GLU A 170 -25.41 -4.66 3.97
C GLU A 170 -26.19 -5.82 4.61
N GLN A 171 -25.50 -6.84 5.12
CA GLN A 171 -26.08 -7.80 6.08
C GLN A 171 -25.59 -7.46 7.50
N PRO A 172 -26.20 -6.47 8.19
CA PRO A 172 -25.77 -6.04 9.50
C PRO A 172 -26.32 -6.98 10.58
N SER A 173 -25.51 -7.93 11.03
CA SER A 173 -25.31 -8.17 12.48
C SER A 173 -24.12 -9.11 12.73
N ASN A 174 -22.99 -8.47 13.05
CA ASN A 174 -21.92 -9.00 13.90
C ASN A 174 -20.98 -10.13 13.41
N PRO A 175 -20.48 -10.13 12.15
CA PRO A 175 -19.29 -10.92 11.80
C PRO A 175 -18.00 -10.34 12.41
N ILE A 176 -17.93 -9.02 12.61
CA ILE A 176 -16.76 -8.34 13.21
C ILE A 176 -16.69 -8.53 14.73
N MET A 177 -17.82 -8.57 15.44
CA MET A 177 -17.82 -8.95 16.86
C MET A 177 -17.39 -10.41 17.02
N GLN A 178 -17.76 -11.32 16.11
CA GLN A 178 -17.28 -12.71 16.15
C GLN A 178 -15.78 -12.80 15.89
N TRP A 179 -15.25 -12.01 14.95
CA TRP A 179 -13.83 -11.93 14.67
C TRP A 179 -13.02 -11.24 15.78
N PHE A 180 -13.49 -10.12 16.32
CA PHE A 180 -12.82 -9.39 17.41
C PHE A 180 -12.86 -10.19 18.73
N ASN A 181 -13.99 -10.84 19.04
CA ASN A 181 -14.05 -11.77 20.17
C ASN A 181 -13.15 -13.01 19.95
N ALA A 182 -12.89 -13.43 18.71
CA ALA A 182 -11.94 -14.50 18.43
C ALA A 182 -10.47 -14.06 18.61
N LEU A 183 -10.17 -12.77 18.42
CA LEU A 183 -8.84 -12.19 18.65
C LEU A 183 -8.56 -11.84 20.12
N ASP A 184 -9.57 -11.43 20.89
CA ASP A 184 -9.41 -11.00 22.30
C ASP A 184 -9.65 -12.15 23.31
N ASN A 185 -9.92 -13.37 22.86
CA ASN A 185 -10.11 -14.53 23.73
C ASN A 185 -8.76 -15.26 23.99
N PRO A 186 -8.21 -15.23 25.22
CA PRO A 186 -6.90 -15.78 25.55
C PRO A 186 -6.80 -17.32 25.52
N LEU A 187 -7.85 -18.02 25.07
CA LEU A 187 -7.94 -19.48 24.99
C LEU A 187 -7.88 -20.04 23.56
N ASN A 188 -7.70 -19.21 22.52
CA ASN A 188 -7.40 -19.65 21.15
C ASN A 188 -5.88 -19.52 20.84
N LYS A 189 -5.07 -20.21 21.65
CA LYS A 189 -3.67 -20.55 21.35
C LYS A 189 -3.52 -22.05 21.30
#